data_AF-A0A9Q9VPY7-F1
#
_entry.id   AF-A0A9Q9VPY7-F1
#
_cell.length_a   1.000
_cell.length_b   1.000
_cell.length_c   1.000
_cell.angle_alpha   90.00
_cell.angle_beta   90.00
_cell.angle_gamma   90.00
#
_symmetry.space_group_name_H-M   'P 1'
#
loop_
_entity.id
_entity.type
_entity.pdbx_description
1 polymer ?
#
loop_
_entity_poly.entity_id
_entity_poly.type
_entity_poly.pdbx_seq_one_letter_code
_entity_poly.pdbx_strand_id
1 'polypeptide(L)'
;MEKRHQSVVKGINALPPEDRLLKFLVDSSADSEETVQCANCDLECKKQDVDAMYYCNTCCQPLCRDCRETTHKAKMFSCHEIVSLAKRTKEAHKKCALHEELYIMFSTEKKSMLCINCFRDTQVESRAHCIDIETAYIQGCEKLDQAVLAVKELQTSAREAIILLKAMIGEVRANVDEEESAICTLFNNMQERLAERKKILLKAAQSQHEEKERAFKEQLSHLAALLPTLQVHLVTCSAFLSSANKFEFLDMGYQLMERLKKIVKLPHRLKPAQSSKINTEYRSEFARCLEPLLLLGQRRSLSTTGSVALGLGNTSGLMQSSLSVQCHSPAMSDLSLCSSVVHRPTSHRYISTKVLLAEGGETPFMEHCCNYENSYRTLQTEIQKLKDQVQEIHRDLTKHHSLSKPDTMNEILERSIQVDRQISSEYSSVELMRAMFEEIWEETLQRVANEQEIYEAQIHDLLQLKQENSYLTTISRQIGPYIRSIAKVKERLEHRLEEPKELKDDRTEIMLKIYEDSTSADTLPSNELSCNTEDNWTLNSLSEETNPKNKDYYRPSKQKNTTDTANRKEIPM
;
A
#
# COMPACT_ATOMS: atom_id res chain seq x y z
N MET A 1 3.95 -35.39 20.24
CA MET A 1 5.27 -35.80 19.70
C MET A 1 6.23 -34.64 19.83
N GLU A 2 7.04 -34.63 20.89
CA GLU A 2 8.06 -33.60 21.14
C GLU A 2 9.25 -33.80 20.21
N LYS A 3 9.41 -32.91 19.22
CA LYS A 3 10.64 -32.86 18.41
C LYS A 3 11.75 -32.18 19.22
N ARG A 4 12.58 -33.01 19.86
CA ARG A 4 13.93 -32.62 20.31
C ARG A 4 14.69 -32.06 19.10
N HIS A 5 14.96 -30.76 19.10
CA HIS A 5 15.88 -30.16 18.14
C HIS A 5 17.30 -30.53 18.55
N GLN A 6 17.86 -31.51 17.86
CA GLN A 6 19.25 -31.90 17.98
C GLN A 6 20.09 -30.81 17.30
N SER A 7 20.77 -29.97 18.09
CA SER A 7 21.72 -28.99 17.57
C SER A 7 22.96 -29.72 17.04
N VAL A 8 22.91 -30.16 15.79
CA VAL A 8 24.07 -30.74 15.11
C VAL A 8 25.02 -29.61 14.74
N VAL A 9 26.07 -29.44 15.55
CA VAL A 9 27.22 -28.62 15.17
C VAL A 9 27.98 -29.37 14.09
N LYS A 10 27.94 -28.88 12.84
CA LYS A 10 28.81 -29.35 11.75
C LYS A 10 30.24 -28.93 12.08
N GLY A 11 30.99 -29.82 12.73
CA GLY A 11 32.41 -29.67 13.02
C GLY A 11 33.24 -30.67 12.23
N ILE A 12 34.29 -30.17 11.59
CA ILE A 12 35.37 -30.94 10.95
C ILE A 12 36.00 -31.82 12.05
N ASN A 13 36.25 -33.11 11.76
CA ASN A 13 36.72 -34.15 12.70
C ASN A 13 38.16 -33.94 13.23
N ALA A 14 38.49 -32.78 13.77
CA ALA A 14 39.72 -32.56 14.53
C ALA A 14 39.33 -32.16 15.95
N LEU A 15 39.77 -32.95 16.93
CA LEU A 15 39.71 -32.53 18.33
C LEU A 15 40.46 -31.20 18.44
N PRO A 16 39.89 -30.18 19.10
CA PRO A 16 40.58 -28.92 19.29
C PRO A 16 41.89 -29.16 20.06
N PRO A 17 42.96 -28.40 19.74
CA PRO A 17 44.24 -28.52 20.43
C PRO A 17 44.07 -28.33 21.94
N GLU A 18 44.90 -29.03 22.71
CA GLU A 18 44.86 -28.99 24.18
C GLU A 18 45.01 -27.55 24.69
N ASP A 19 43.97 -27.03 25.33
CA ASP A 19 43.97 -25.69 25.89
C ASP A 19 44.79 -25.68 27.19
N ARG A 20 45.97 -25.05 27.11
CA ARG A 20 46.92 -24.97 28.23
C ARG A 20 46.35 -24.24 29.45
N LEU A 21 45.40 -23.32 29.26
CA LEU A 21 44.73 -22.61 30.35
C LEU A 21 43.71 -23.53 31.02
N LEU A 22 42.90 -24.24 30.25
CA LEU A 22 41.97 -25.23 30.81
C LEU A 22 42.73 -26.35 31.52
N LYS A 23 43.84 -26.84 30.94
CA LYS A 23 44.74 -27.79 31.58
C LYS A 23 45.28 -27.25 32.90
N PHE A 24 45.79 -26.01 32.92
CA PHE A 24 46.25 -25.37 34.15
C PHE A 24 45.14 -25.25 35.21
N LEU A 25 43.91 -24.89 34.82
CA LEU A 25 42.78 -24.78 35.76
C LEU A 25 42.35 -26.14 36.32
N VAL A 26 42.34 -27.19 35.49
CA VAL A 26 42.05 -28.56 35.89
C VAL A 26 43.17 -29.11 36.77
N ASP A 27 44.44 -28.98 36.36
CA ASP A 27 45.60 -29.44 37.11
C ASP A 27 45.75 -28.68 38.44
N SER A 28 45.47 -27.36 38.47
CA SER A 28 45.48 -26.57 39.71
C SER A 28 44.35 -26.95 40.66
N SER A 29 43.22 -27.45 40.13
CA SER A 29 42.13 -28.01 40.96
C SER A 29 42.47 -29.41 41.47
N ALA A 30 43.23 -30.19 40.70
CA ALA A 30 43.70 -31.54 41.04
C ALA A 30 44.92 -31.55 41.98
N ASP A 31 45.75 -30.50 41.98
CA ASP A 31 46.91 -30.30 42.87
C ASP A 31 46.53 -30.14 44.36
N SER A 32 45.24 -30.18 44.69
CA SER A 32 44.72 -30.35 46.05
C SER A 32 44.73 -31.82 46.53
N GLU A 33 45.10 -32.78 45.66
CA GLU A 33 45.18 -34.22 45.94
C GLU A 33 46.58 -34.72 46.33
N GLU A 34 47.54 -33.84 46.63
CA GLU A 34 48.81 -34.27 47.23
C GLU A 34 48.55 -34.68 48.69
N THR A 35 48.90 -35.91 49.08
CA THR A 35 48.75 -36.41 50.46
C THR A 35 49.63 -35.60 51.41
N VAL A 36 49.06 -34.57 52.04
CA VAL A 36 49.80 -33.70 52.96
C VAL A 36 49.91 -34.35 54.34
N GLN A 37 51.14 -34.64 54.76
CA GLN A 37 51.47 -35.17 56.07
C GLN A 37 51.93 -34.04 57.00
N CYS A 38 51.58 -34.09 58.28
CA CYS A 38 52.06 -33.12 59.25
C CYS A 38 53.57 -33.34 59.53
N ALA A 39 54.38 -32.28 59.40
CA ALA A 39 55.84 -32.36 59.58
C ALA A 39 56.31 -32.69 61.02
N ASN A 40 55.42 -32.56 62.02
CA ASN A 40 55.76 -32.78 63.43
C ASN A 40 55.35 -34.17 63.95
N CYS A 41 54.33 -34.79 63.37
CA CYS A 41 53.78 -36.06 63.86
C CYS A 41 53.54 -37.09 62.75
N ASP A 42 53.95 -36.78 61.51
CA ASP A 42 53.82 -37.59 60.31
C ASP A 42 52.38 -38.08 60.03
N LEU A 43 51.39 -37.46 60.68
CA LEU A 43 49.99 -37.84 60.53
C LEU A 43 49.49 -37.44 59.14
N GLU A 44 49.08 -38.45 58.39
CA GLU A 44 48.57 -38.33 57.03
C GLU A 44 47.08 -37.97 57.04
N CYS A 45 46.72 -36.79 56.54
CA CYS A 45 45.34 -36.32 56.53
C CYS A 45 44.58 -36.89 55.33
N LYS A 46 43.47 -37.61 55.57
CA LYS A 46 42.57 -38.09 54.51
C LYS A 46 41.63 -36.96 54.07
N LYS A 47 41.18 -37.02 52.80
CA LYS A 47 40.43 -36.03 51.98
C LYS A 47 39.40 -35.08 52.65
N GLN A 48 38.94 -35.33 53.87
CA GLN A 48 37.98 -34.48 54.58
C GLN A 48 38.60 -33.47 55.56
N ASP A 49 39.91 -33.59 55.89
CA ASP A 49 40.58 -32.72 56.89
C ASP A 49 41.65 -31.78 56.28
N VAL A 50 41.80 -31.71 54.95
CA VAL A 50 42.78 -30.83 54.28
C VAL A 50 42.50 -29.35 54.55
N ASP A 51 41.22 -28.96 54.64
CA ASP A 51 40.79 -27.61 55.05
C ASP A 51 41.08 -27.29 56.53
N ALA A 52 41.37 -28.31 57.34
CA ALA A 52 41.70 -28.17 58.76
C ALA A 52 43.22 -28.21 59.04
N MET A 53 44.05 -28.38 58.00
CA MET A 53 45.50 -28.29 58.11
C MET A 53 46.02 -26.86 57.96
N TYR A 54 47.16 -26.62 58.60
CA TYR A 54 47.83 -25.34 58.64
C TYR A 54 49.20 -25.45 57.98
N TYR A 55 49.71 -24.35 57.48
CA TYR A 55 51.05 -24.25 56.92
C TYR A 55 51.79 -23.14 57.64
N CYS A 56 52.94 -23.46 58.22
CA CYS A 56 53.82 -22.45 58.78
C CYS A 56 54.71 -21.90 57.66
N ASN A 57 54.48 -20.65 57.26
CA ASN A 57 55.29 -19.98 56.24
C ASN A 57 56.75 -19.81 56.71
N THR A 58 56.95 -19.60 58.00
CA THR A 58 58.28 -19.39 58.59
C THR A 58 59.12 -20.68 58.65
N CYS A 59 58.49 -21.83 58.90
CA CYS A 59 59.16 -23.14 58.89
C CYS A 59 59.07 -23.85 57.53
N CYS A 60 58.28 -23.33 56.59
CA CYS A 60 57.94 -23.98 55.33
C CYS A 60 57.40 -25.41 55.50
N GLN A 61 56.55 -25.63 56.52
CA GLN A 61 56.10 -26.97 56.91
C GLN A 61 54.58 -27.05 57.12
N PRO A 62 53.93 -28.12 56.64
CA PRO A 62 52.53 -28.43 56.95
C PRO A 62 52.36 -28.95 58.38
N LEU A 63 51.28 -28.54 59.03
CA LEU A 63 50.96 -28.81 60.43
C LEU A 63 49.51 -29.26 60.57
N CYS A 64 49.24 -30.29 61.35
CA CYS A 64 47.89 -30.59 61.80
C CYS A 64 47.44 -29.57 62.87
N ARG A 65 46.14 -29.54 63.17
CA ARG A 65 45.57 -28.66 64.20
C ARG A 65 46.28 -28.81 65.55
N ASP A 66 46.52 -30.04 65.98
CA ASP A 66 47.12 -30.32 67.29
C ASP A 66 48.57 -29.84 67.35
N CYS A 67 49.37 -30.06 66.30
CA CYS A 67 50.77 -29.59 66.25
C CYS A 67 50.88 -28.06 66.12
N ARG A 68 49.89 -27.40 65.51
CA ARG A 68 49.78 -25.93 65.57
C ARG A 68 49.56 -25.47 67.02
N GLU A 69 48.62 -26.07 67.73
CA GLU A 69 48.22 -25.62 69.07
C GLU A 69 49.17 -26.04 70.19
N THR A 70 49.86 -27.16 70.05
CA THR A 70 50.78 -27.69 71.06
C THR A 70 52.22 -27.23 70.83
N THR A 71 52.69 -27.23 69.58
CA THR A 71 54.07 -26.87 69.26
C THR A 71 54.19 -25.38 68.94
N HIS A 72 53.38 -24.85 68.04
CA HIS A 72 53.54 -23.48 67.55
C HIS A 72 52.85 -22.40 68.41
N LYS A 73 52.08 -22.79 69.44
CA LYS A 73 51.52 -21.86 70.45
C LYS A 73 52.54 -21.47 71.54
N ALA A 74 53.67 -22.18 71.63
CA ALA A 74 54.72 -21.84 72.58
C ALA A 74 55.33 -20.47 72.25
N LYS A 75 55.72 -19.71 73.29
CA LYS A 75 56.27 -18.35 73.14
C LYS A 75 57.49 -18.25 72.20
N MET A 76 58.22 -19.34 71.97
CA MET A 76 59.37 -19.34 71.07
C MET A 76 59.00 -19.33 69.57
N PHE A 77 57.74 -19.63 69.23
CA PHE A 77 57.24 -19.67 67.85
C PHE A 77 56.17 -18.61 67.58
N SER A 78 55.97 -17.65 68.49
CA SER A 78 54.96 -16.60 68.33
C SER A 78 55.23 -15.66 67.15
N CYS A 79 56.46 -15.64 66.63
CA CYS A 79 56.84 -14.89 65.44
C CYS A 79 56.60 -15.66 64.13
N HIS A 80 56.17 -16.93 64.21
CA HIS A 80 55.93 -17.73 63.02
C HIS A 80 54.57 -17.40 62.42
N GLU A 81 54.54 -17.16 61.12
CA GLU A 81 53.31 -16.92 60.38
C GLU A 81 52.69 -18.26 59.99
N ILE A 82 51.44 -18.50 60.41
CA ILE A 82 50.73 -19.76 60.17
C ILE A 82 49.41 -19.46 59.48
N VAL A 83 49.26 -19.96 58.25
CA VAL A 83 48.06 -19.82 57.41
C VAL A 83 47.33 -21.15 57.26
N SER A 84 46.08 -21.13 56.83
CA SER A 84 45.42 -22.39 56.42
C SER A 84 46.14 -22.95 55.19
N LEU A 85 46.27 -24.26 55.09
CA LEU A 85 46.99 -24.92 54.01
C LEU A 85 46.42 -24.54 52.62
N ALA A 86 45.10 -24.35 52.52
CA ALA A 86 44.41 -23.87 51.31
C ALA A 86 44.71 -22.41 50.92
N LYS A 87 45.23 -21.59 51.84
CA LYS A 87 45.62 -20.18 51.60
C LYS A 87 47.13 -20.01 51.43
N ARG A 88 47.89 -21.11 51.37
CA ARG A 88 49.33 -21.06 51.07
C ARG A 88 49.51 -20.35 49.74
N THR A 89 50.14 -19.17 49.75
CA THR A 89 50.71 -18.60 48.54
C THR A 89 51.80 -19.57 48.08
N LYS A 90 51.55 -20.33 47.01
CA LYS A 90 52.61 -21.03 46.29
C LYS A 90 53.50 -19.94 45.65
N GLU A 91 54.34 -19.27 46.44
CA GLU A 91 55.44 -18.44 45.95
C GLU A 91 56.56 -19.34 45.40
N ALA A 92 56.20 -20.18 44.43
CA ALA A 92 57.17 -20.76 43.53
C ALA A 92 57.57 -19.65 42.56
N HIS A 93 58.45 -18.75 43.00
CA HIS A 93 59.10 -17.80 42.11
C HIS A 93 59.78 -18.61 41.01
N LYS A 94 59.19 -18.60 39.81
CA LYS A 94 59.69 -19.41 38.70
C LYS A 94 61.06 -18.87 38.31
N LYS A 95 62.02 -19.78 38.19
CA LYS A 95 63.37 -19.50 37.73
C LYS A 95 63.42 -19.55 36.21
N CYS A 96 64.26 -18.71 35.64
CA CYS A 96 64.57 -18.72 34.22
C CYS A 96 65.22 -20.04 33.83
N ALA A 97 64.67 -20.74 32.84
CA ALA A 97 65.21 -22.02 32.38
C ALA A 97 66.63 -21.91 31.79
N LEU A 98 67.06 -20.71 31.38
CA LEU A 98 68.38 -20.47 30.78
C LEU A 98 69.44 -20.01 31.78
N HIS A 99 69.03 -19.24 32.79
CA HIS A 99 69.95 -18.55 33.70
C HIS A 99 69.78 -18.96 35.17
N GLU A 100 68.77 -19.77 35.49
CA GLU A 100 68.37 -20.20 36.85
C GLU A 100 68.07 -19.06 37.84
N GLU A 101 68.07 -17.81 37.37
CA GLU A 101 67.71 -16.61 38.10
C GLU A 101 66.20 -16.40 38.14
N LEU A 102 65.70 -15.72 39.18
CA LEU A 102 64.29 -15.40 39.31
C LEU A 102 63.82 -14.50 38.15
N TYR A 103 62.62 -14.79 37.63
CA TYR A 103 61.93 -13.85 36.77
C TYR A 103 61.56 -12.61 37.59
N ILE A 104 61.93 -11.43 37.09
CA ILE A 104 61.65 -10.14 37.75
C ILE A 104 60.97 -9.14 36.80
N MET A 105 61.01 -9.39 35.48
CA MET A 105 60.39 -8.52 34.49
C MET A 105 59.59 -9.31 33.45
N PHE A 106 58.72 -8.60 32.73
CA PHE A 106 57.89 -9.14 31.65
C PHE A 106 58.03 -8.28 30.39
N SER A 107 58.26 -8.92 29.25
CA SER A 107 58.23 -8.26 27.94
C SER A 107 56.80 -8.26 27.42
N THR A 108 56.20 -7.08 27.31
CA THR A 108 54.84 -6.91 26.75
C THR A 108 54.79 -7.18 25.24
N GLU A 109 55.91 -6.97 24.53
CA GLU A 109 56.05 -7.23 23.10
C GLU A 109 56.15 -8.74 22.80
N LYS A 110 57.06 -9.45 23.47
CA LYS A 110 57.28 -10.90 23.26
C LYS A 110 56.37 -11.80 24.10
N LYS A 111 55.60 -11.22 25.03
CA LYS A 111 54.72 -11.90 25.99
C LYS A 111 55.44 -12.99 26.78
N SER A 112 56.64 -12.66 27.28
CA SER A 112 57.53 -13.62 27.94
C SER A 112 58.13 -13.06 29.23
N MET A 113 58.30 -13.92 30.22
CA MET A 113 58.99 -13.60 31.48
C MET A 113 60.51 -13.50 31.27
N LEU A 114 61.15 -12.53 31.92
CA LEU A 114 62.57 -12.23 31.82
C LEU A 114 63.23 -12.15 33.21
N CYS A 115 64.37 -12.82 33.38
CA CYS A 115 65.27 -12.56 34.51
C CYS A 115 66.20 -11.38 34.17
N ILE A 116 67.01 -10.96 35.14
CA ILE A 116 67.94 -9.83 34.95
C ILE A 116 68.91 -10.03 33.78
N ASN A 117 69.39 -11.26 33.56
CA ASN A 117 70.31 -11.57 32.46
C ASN A 117 69.59 -11.59 31.10
N CYS A 118 68.41 -12.23 31.02
CA CYS A 118 67.58 -12.17 29.82
C CYS A 118 67.26 -10.73 29.40
N PHE A 119 67.02 -9.82 30.34
CA PHE A 119 66.80 -8.41 30.03
C PHE A 119 68.04 -7.70 29.48
N ARG A 120 69.22 -8.01 30.03
CA ARG A 120 70.51 -7.52 29.52
C ARG A 120 70.78 -8.04 28.11
N ASP A 121 70.33 -9.25 27.79
CA ASP A 121 70.48 -9.83 26.45
C ASP A 121 69.44 -9.33 25.43
N THR A 122 68.36 -8.69 25.90
CA THR A 122 67.33 -8.08 25.05
C THR A 122 67.87 -6.85 24.31
N GLN A 123 67.50 -6.70 23.02
CA GLN A 123 67.87 -5.55 22.19
C GLN A 123 67.42 -4.22 22.83
N VAL A 124 68.24 -3.17 22.70
CA VAL A 124 68.07 -1.89 23.39
C VAL A 124 66.70 -1.28 23.13
N GLU A 125 66.21 -1.40 21.90
CA GLU A 125 64.93 -0.87 21.42
C GLU A 125 63.76 -1.60 22.10
N SER A 126 63.82 -2.92 22.20
CA SER A 126 62.79 -3.76 22.83
C SER A 126 62.78 -3.69 24.37
N ARG A 127 63.82 -3.11 25.00
CA ARG A 127 63.84 -2.91 26.46
C ARG A 127 62.78 -1.92 26.94
N ALA A 128 62.35 -0.98 26.09
CA ALA A 128 61.27 -0.04 26.40
C ALA A 128 59.92 -0.73 26.63
N HIS A 129 59.74 -1.96 26.13
CA HIS A 129 58.52 -2.77 26.30
C HIS A 129 58.62 -3.77 27.46
N CYS A 130 59.68 -3.69 28.26
CA CYS A 130 59.87 -4.52 29.44
C CYS A 130 59.48 -3.75 30.69
N ILE A 131 58.58 -4.32 31.47
CA ILE A 131 58.07 -3.75 32.73
C ILE A 131 58.30 -4.76 33.85
N ASP A 132 58.30 -4.31 35.10
CA ASP A 132 58.38 -5.22 36.24
C ASP A 132 57.15 -6.15 36.29
N ILE A 133 57.31 -7.31 36.92
CA ILE A 133 56.26 -8.34 36.95
C ILE A 133 54.99 -7.86 37.67
N GLU A 134 55.11 -7.04 38.71
CA GLU A 134 53.96 -6.55 39.46
C GLU A 134 53.11 -5.60 38.61
N THR A 135 53.76 -4.63 37.94
CA THR A 135 53.09 -3.74 36.99
C THR A 135 52.48 -4.51 35.82
N ALA A 136 53.17 -5.52 35.29
CA ALA A 136 52.65 -6.37 34.22
C ALA A 136 51.41 -7.16 34.66
N TYR A 137 51.42 -7.64 35.90
CA TYR A 137 50.31 -8.36 36.49
C TYR A 137 49.10 -7.45 36.66
N ILE A 138 49.25 -6.26 37.24
CA ILE A 138 48.16 -5.28 37.40
C ILE A 138 47.56 -4.90 36.05
N GLN A 139 48.38 -4.56 35.05
CA GLN A 139 47.90 -4.25 33.69
C GLN A 139 47.22 -5.46 33.01
N GLY A 140 47.70 -6.68 33.30
CA GLY A 140 47.11 -7.91 32.82
C GLY A 140 45.72 -8.16 33.43
N CYS A 141 45.58 -7.93 34.73
CA CYS A 141 44.31 -8.01 35.46
C CYS A 141 43.30 -7.00 34.92
N GLU A 142 43.68 -5.73 34.74
CA GLU A 142 42.78 -4.70 34.17
C GLU A 142 42.29 -5.07 32.77
N LYS A 143 43.18 -5.56 31.90
CA LYS A 143 42.81 -6.01 30.55
C LYS A 143 41.90 -7.24 30.58
N LEU A 144 42.14 -8.17 31.50
CA LEU A 144 41.29 -9.34 31.68
C LEU A 144 39.90 -8.94 32.20
N ASP A 145 39.83 -8.04 33.18
CA ASP A 145 38.57 -7.52 33.71
C ASP A 145 37.76 -6.81 32.62
N GLN A 146 38.40 -5.97 31.79
CA GLN A 146 37.76 -5.34 30.64
C GLN A 146 37.20 -6.37 29.65
N ALA A 147 37.96 -7.44 29.36
CA ALA A 147 37.51 -8.51 28.46
C ALA A 147 36.34 -9.30 29.07
N VAL A 148 36.38 -9.58 30.38
CA VAL A 148 35.29 -10.26 31.10
C VAL A 148 34.02 -9.42 31.10
N LEU A 149 34.13 -8.10 31.29
CA LEU A 149 32.99 -7.18 31.21
C LEU A 149 32.35 -7.20 29.81
N ALA A 150 33.16 -7.12 28.75
CA ALA A 150 32.67 -7.21 27.38
C ALA A 150 31.95 -8.55 27.10
N VAL A 151 32.46 -9.67 27.61
CA VAL A 151 31.80 -10.99 27.48
C VAL A 151 30.49 -11.04 28.28
N LYS A 152 30.42 -10.44 29.46
CA LYS A 152 29.17 -10.35 30.25
C LYS A 152 28.10 -9.51 29.55
N GLU A 153 28.49 -8.40 28.94
CA GLU A 153 27.59 -7.56 28.14
C GLU A 153 27.07 -8.35 26.93
N LEU A 154 27.97 -9.00 26.18
CA LEU A 154 27.59 -9.86 25.06
C LEU A 154 26.66 -11.01 25.49
N GLN A 155 26.94 -11.64 26.64
CA GLN A 155 26.08 -12.69 27.18
C GLN A 155 24.66 -12.17 27.49
N THR A 156 24.57 -10.96 28.05
CA THR A 156 23.28 -10.33 28.38
C THR A 156 22.50 -10.00 27.11
N SER A 157 23.15 -9.35 26.15
CA SER A 157 22.57 -9.05 24.84
C SER A 157 22.11 -10.32 24.10
N ALA A 158 22.90 -11.40 24.15
CA ALA A 158 22.51 -12.67 23.55
C ALA A 158 21.28 -13.29 24.23
N ARG A 159 21.13 -13.18 25.55
CA ARG A 159 19.93 -13.65 26.27
C ARG A 159 18.69 -12.85 25.86
N GLU A 160 18.80 -11.53 25.76
CA GLU A 160 17.72 -10.66 25.31
C GLU A 160 17.31 -10.96 23.87
N ALA A 161 18.29 -11.15 22.97
CA ALA A 161 18.03 -11.54 21.59
C ALA A 161 17.30 -12.89 21.49
N ILE A 162 17.67 -13.87 22.31
CA ILE A 162 16.97 -15.17 22.37
C ILE A 162 15.51 -14.99 22.81
N ILE A 163 15.25 -14.14 23.81
CA ILE A 163 13.89 -13.88 24.30
C ILE A 163 13.06 -13.20 23.20
N LEU A 164 13.62 -12.18 22.54
CA LEU A 164 12.97 -11.47 21.45
C LEU A 164 12.63 -12.42 20.29
N LEU A 165 13.59 -13.24 19.84
CA LEU A 165 13.36 -14.21 18.76
C LEU A 165 12.27 -15.23 19.13
N LYS A 166 12.23 -15.69 20.39
CA LYS A 166 11.15 -16.58 20.86
C LYS A 166 9.78 -15.89 20.85
N ALA A 167 9.72 -14.61 21.22
CA ALA A 167 8.49 -13.82 21.17
C ALA A 167 8.00 -13.65 19.73
N MET A 168 8.89 -13.27 18.81
CA MET A 168 8.57 -13.13 17.39
C MET A 168 8.09 -14.45 16.76
N ILE A 169 8.68 -15.59 17.12
CA ILE A 169 8.19 -16.90 16.67
C ILE A 169 6.76 -17.17 17.18
N GLY A 170 6.44 -16.74 18.40
CA GLY A 170 5.10 -16.84 18.96
C GLY A 170 4.09 -15.95 18.22
N GLU A 171 4.49 -14.71 17.93
CA GLU A 171 3.67 -13.73 17.19
C GLU A 171 3.39 -14.22 15.76
N VAL A 172 4.41 -14.72 15.04
CA VAL A 172 4.21 -15.27 13.69
C VAL A 172 3.21 -16.43 13.70
N ARG A 173 3.21 -17.28 14.72
CA ARG A 173 2.21 -18.36 14.84
C ARG A 173 0.81 -17.82 15.07
N ALA A 174 0.66 -16.86 15.98
CA ALA A 174 -0.62 -16.21 16.24
C ALA A 174 -1.15 -15.50 14.99
N ASN A 175 -0.29 -14.82 14.23
CA ASN A 175 -0.65 -14.14 13.00
C ASN A 175 -1.15 -15.12 11.92
N VAL A 176 -0.55 -16.31 11.81
CA VAL A 176 -1.03 -17.35 10.88
C VAL A 176 -2.43 -17.82 11.29
N ASP A 177 -2.65 -18.09 12.57
CA ASP A 177 -3.97 -18.52 13.06
C ASP A 177 -5.04 -17.43 12.84
N GLU A 178 -4.69 -16.16 13.06
CA GLU A 178 -5.56 -15.01 12.80
C GLU A 178 -5.90 -14.86 11.32
N GLU A 179 -4.90 -14.97 10.44
CA GLU A 179 -5.09 -14.87 9.00
C GLU A 179 -5.92 -16.04 8.46
N GLU A 180 -5.66 -17.28 8.89
CA GLU A 180 -6.47 -18.45 8.54
C GLU A 180 -7.94 -18.27 8.96
N SER A 181 -8.17 -17.75 10.17
CA SER A 181 -9.51 -17.43 10.67
C SER A 181 -10.21 -16.33 9.85
N ALA A 182 -9.48 -15.28 9.48
CA ALA A 182 -9.98 -14.18 8.66
C ALA A 182 -10.39 -14.67 7.25
N ILE A 183 -9.55 -15.49 6.62
CA ILE A 183 -9.83 -16.12 5.32
C ILE A 183 -11.10 -16.98 5.40
N CYS A 184 -11.19 -17.85 6.41
CA CYS A 184 -12.37 -18.71 6.60
C CYS A 184 -13.64 -17.88 6.82
N THR A 185 -13.54 -16.82 7.62
CA THR A 185 -14.67 -15.92 7.91
C THR A 185 -15.15 -15.21 6.65
N LEU A 186 -14.24 -14.65 5.85
CA LEU A 186 -14.59 -13.99 4.59
C LEU A 186 -15.28 -14.96 3.62
N PHE A 187 -14.72 -16.16 3.44
CA PHE A 187 -15.27 -17.16 2.53
C PHE A 187 -16.68 -17.61 2.95
N ASN A 188 -16.89 -17.87 4.25
CA ASN A 188 -18.20 -18.26 4.77
C ASN A 188 -19.23 -17.12 4.60
N ASN A 189 -18.84 -15.87 4.85
CA ASN A 189 -19.70 -14.72 4.62
C ASN A 189 -20.11 -14.58 3.14
N MET A 190 -19.18 -14.81 2.20
CA MET A 190 -19.50 -14.80 0.77
C MET A 190 -20.50 -15.88 0.41
N GLN A 191 -20.31 -17.10 0.89
CA GLN A 191 -21.25 -18.20 0.66
C GLN A 191 -22.64 -17.90 1.21
N GLU A 192 -22.74 -17.37 2.42
CA GLU A 192 -24.02 -17.02 3.04
C GLU A 192 -24.75 -15.93 2.25
N ARG A 193 -24.06 -14.86 1.84
CA ARG A 193 -24.65 -13.79 1.02
C ARG A 193 -25.12 -14.30 -0.33
N LEU A 194 -24.34 -15.15 -0.99
CA LEU A 194 -24.74 -15.79 -2.25
C LEU A 194 -25.95 -16.71 -2.06
N ALA A 195 -25.99 -17.50 -0.99
CA ALA A 195 -27.11 -18.39 -0.68
C ALA A 195 -28.41 -17.60 -0.43
N GLU A 196 -28.34 -16.53 0.36
CA GLU A 196 -29.50 -15.67 0.62
C GLU A 196 -29.96 -14.95 -0.65
N ARG A 197 -29.01 -14.40 -1.43
CA ARG A 197 -29.35 -13.75 -2.69
C ARG A 197 -29.99 -14.71 -3.69
N LYS A 198 -29.48 -15.95 -3.79
CA LYS A 198 -30.08 -17.02 -4.61
C LYS A 198 -31.54 -17.26 -4.20
N LYS A 199 -31.83 -17.38 -2.91
CA LYS A 199 -33.19 -17.59 -2.39
C LYS A 199 -34.13 -16.45 -2.78
N ILE A 200 -33.68 -15.20 -2.64
CA ILE A 200 -34.45 -14.01 -3.04
C ILE A 200 -34.75 -14.02 -4.54
N LEU A 201 -33.74 -14.27 -5.38
CA LEU A 201 -33.88 -14.27 -6.84
C LEU A 201 -34.82 -15.38 -7.33
N LEU A 202 -34.74 -16.57 -6.73
CA LEU A 202 -35.66 -17.67 -7.04
C LEU A 202 -37.11 -17.32 -6.67
N LYS A 203 -37.33 -16.72 -5.50
CA LYS A 203 -38.65 -16.25 -5.08
C LYS A 203 -39.19 -15.16 -6.03
N ALA A 204 -38.34 -14.25 -6.47
CA ALA A 204 -38.72 -13.22 -7.44
C ALA A 204 -39.10 -13.82 -8.81
N ALA A 205 -38.34 -14.81 -9.29
CA ALA A 205 -38.66 -15.53 -10.54
C ALA A 205 -40.01 -16.28 -10.44
N GLN A 206 -40.25 -16.95 -9.32
CA GLN A 206 -41.52 -17.64 -9.04
C GLN A 206 -42.69 -16.67 -8.98
N SER A 207 -42.53 -15.53 -8.29
CA SER A 207 -43.57 -14.50 -8.23
C SER A 207 -43.90 -13.93 -9.61
N GLN A 208 -42.89 -13.66 -10.45
CA GLN A 208 -43.12 -13.20 -11.83
C GLN A 208 -43.83 -14.26 -12.67
N HIS A 209 -43.48 -15.54 -12.49
CA HIS A 209 -44.17 -16.64 -13.15
C HIS A 209 -45.66 -16.66 -12.77
N GLU A 210 -45.96 -16.68 -11.48
CA GLU A 210 -47.33 -16.76 -10.96
C GLU A 210 -48.19 -15.58 -11.38
N GLU A 211 -47.66 -14.36 -11.33
CA GLU A 211 -48.37 -13.14 -11.73
C GLU A 211 -48.71 -13.16 -13.23
N LYS A 212 -47.72 -13.50 -14.08
CA LYS A 212 -47.91 -13.56 -15.52
C LYS A 212 -48.84 -14.69 -15.94
N GLU A 213 -48.68 -15.87 -15.33
CA GLU A 213 -49.56 -17.01 -15.58
C GLU A 213 -51.01 -16.66 -15.22
N ARG A 214 -51.23 -16.00 -14.08
CA ARG A 214 -52.54 -15.50 -13.67
C ARG A 214 -53.12 -14.53 -14.70
N ALA A 215 -52.35 -13.54 -15.14
CA ALA A 215 -52.79 -12.57 -16.14
C ALA A 215 -53.15 -13.22 -17.49
N PHE A 216 -52.39 -14.25 -17.92
CA PHE A 216 -52.72 -15.00 -19.14
C PHE A 216 -53.96 -15.87 -18.96
N LYS A 217 -54.14 -16.52 -17.80
CA LYS A 217 -55.35 -17.30 -17.50
C LYS A 217 -56.60 -16.42 -17.49
N GLU A 218 -56.52 -15.20 -16.96
CA GLU A 218 -57.61 -14.21 -16.99
C GLU A 218 -57.94 -13.73 -18.41
N GLN A 219 -56.92 -13.47 -19.24
CA GLN A 219 -57.17 -13.13 -20.65
C GLN A 219 -57.77 -14.30 -21.43
N LEU A 220 -57.30 -15.52 -21.17
CA LEU A 220 -57.82 -16.73 -21.78
C LEU A 220 -59.29 -16.96 -21.40
N SER A 221 -59.65 -16.80 -20.12
CA SER A 221 -61.03 -16.97 -19.66
C SER A 221 -61.96 -15.93 -20.29
N HIS A 222 -61.51 -14.68 -20.43
CA HIS A 222 -62.25 -13.63 -21.12
C HIS A 222 -62.51 -13.97 -22.60
N LEU A 223 -61.48 -14.41 -23.33
CA LEU A 223 -61.64 -14.81 -24.74
C LEU A 223 -62.51 -16.05 -24.90
N ALA A 224 -62.37 -17.03 -24.00
CA ALA A 224 -63.19 -18.23 -23.98
C ALA A 224 -64.67 -17.92 -23.75
N ALA A 225 -65.00 -16.88 -22.96
CA ALA A 225 -66.39 -16.43 -22.77
C ALA A 225 -66.93 -15.58 -23.94
N LEU A 226 -66.07 -14.82 -24.61
CA LEU A 226 -66.44 -14.01 -25.78
C LEU A 226 -66.78 -14.87 -27.01
N LEU A 227 -66.05 -15.97 -27.20
CA LEU A 227 -66.16 -16.80 -28.42
C LEU A 227 -67.57 -17.38 -28.64
N PRO A 228 -68.25 -18.00 -27.66
CA PRO A 228 -69.64 -18.44 -27.81
C PRO A 228 -70.60 -17.29 -28.13
N THR A 229 -70.39 -16.11 -27.53
CA THR A 229 -71.21 -14.93 -27.80
C THR A 229 -71.12 -14.53 -29.28
N LEU A 230 -69.90 -14.50 -29.83
CA LEU A 230 -69.68 -14.23 -31.25
C LEU A 230 -70.30 -15.30 -32.15
N GLN A 231 -70.16 -16.59 -31.80
CA GLN A 231 -70.75 -17.69 -32.55
C GLN A 231 -72.29 -17.58 -32.62
N VAL A 232 -72.96 -17.25 -31.51
CA VAL A 232 -74.41 -17.05 -31.49
C VAL A 232 -74.83 -15.92 -32.44
N HIS A 233 -74.11 -14.80 -32.44
CA HIS A 233 -74.40 -13.70 -33.36
C HIS A 233 -74.19 -14.09 -34.83
N LEU A 234 -73.12 -14.82 -35.14
CA LEU A 234 -72.85 -15.29 -36.51
C LEU A 234 -73.93 -16.26 -36.99
N VAL A 235 -74.33 -17.24 -36.18
CA VAL A 235 -75.42 -18.18 -36.50
C VAL A 235 -76.74 -17.46 -36.68
N THR A 236 -77.06 -16.49 -35.80
CA THR A 236 -78.27 -15.67 -35.91
C THR A 236 -78.30 -14.88 -37.22
N CYS A 237 -77.16 -14.31 -37.64
CA CYS A 237 -77.05 -13.61 -38.92
C CYS A 237 -77.25 -14.53 -40.11
N SER A 238 -76.63 -15.71 -40.09
CA SER A 238 -76.78 -16.71 -41.15
C SER A 238 -78.23 -17.18 -41.28
N ALA A 239 -78.89 -17.47 -40.15
CA ALA A 239 -80.29 -17.86 -40.12
C ALA A 239 -81.19 -16.75 -40.70
N PHE A 240 -81.03 -15.52 -40.22
CA PHE A 240 -81.78 -14.36 -40.70
C PHE A 240 -81.62 -14.13 -42.20
N LEU A 241 -80.40 -14.19 -42.73
CA LEU A 241 -80.14 -14.01 -44.17
C LEU A 241 -80.73 -15.14 -45.03
N SER A 242 -80.81 -16.36 -44.49
CA SER A 242 -81.36 -17.52 -45.21
C SER A 242 -82.89 -17.58 -45.21
N SER A 243 -83.55 -16.98 -44.21
CA SER A 243 -85.00 -17.11 -44.01
C SER A 243 -85.78 -15.82 -44.25
N ALA A 244 -85.15 -14.64 -44.14
CA ALA A 244 -85.87 -13.36 -44.20
C ALA A 244 -86.27 -13.02 -45.64
N ASN A 245 -87.54 -12.66 -45.82
CA ASN A 245 -88.00 -12.07 -47.08
C ASN A 245 -87.66 -10.57 -47.16
N LYS A 246 -87.88 -9.94 -48.33
CA LYS A 246 -87.52 -8.53 -48.59
C LYS A 246 -88.12 -7.54 -47.57
N PHE A 247 -89.31 -7.81 -47.05
CA PHE A 247 -89.98 -6.94 -46.08
C PHE A 247 -89.39 -7.12 -44.68
N GLU A 248 -89.24 -8.36 -44.21
CA GLU A 248 -88.62 -8.69 -42.90
C GLU A 248 -87.17 -8.21 -42.81
N PHE A 249 -86.43 -8.28 -43.93
CA PHE A 249 -85.07 -7.75 -44.00
C PHE A 249 -85.02 -6.24 -43.80
N LEU A 250 -85.90 -5.47 -44.45
CA LEU A 250 -85.91 -4.01 -44.34
C LEU A 250 -86.39 -3.55 -42.96
N ASP A 251 -87.29 -4.29 -42.32
CA ASP A 251 -87.81 -4.01 -40.98
C ASP A 251 -86.74 -4.28 -39.89
N MET A 252 -86.13 -5.47 -39.92
CA MET A 252 -85.26 -5.96 -38.82
C MET A 252 -83.76 -5.95 -39.12
N GLY A 253 -83.35 -5.93 -40.39
CA GLY A 253 -81.95 -6.06 -40.79
C GLY A 253 -81.07 -4.91 -40.29
N TYR A 254 -81.58 -3.68 -40.26
CA TYR A 254 -80.85 -2.53 -39.73
C TYR A 254 -80.60 -2.62 -38.22
N GLN A 255 -81.54 -3.19 -37.46
CA GLN A 255 -81.37 -3.44 -36.03
C GLN A 255 -80.27 -4.50 -35.77
N LEU A 256 -80.24 -5.56 -36.59
CA LEU A 256 -79.19 -6.58 -36.53
C LEU A 256 -77.82 -5.98 -36.87
N MET A 257 -77.72 -5.16 -37.92
CA MET A 257 -76.49 -4.45 -38.28
C MET A 257 -76.01 -3.52 -37.16
N GLU A 258 -76.93 -2.81 -36.49
CA GLU A 258 -76.58 -1.97 -35.35
C GLU A 258 -76.06 -2.79 -34.17
N ARG A 259 -76.67 -3.94 -33.89
CA ARG A 259 -76.21 -4.89 -32.86
C ARG A 259 -74.82 -5.44 -33.15
N LEU A 260 -74.54 -5.86 -34.39
CA LEU A 260 -73.21 -6.28 -34.82
C LEU A 260 -72.19 -5.15 -34.71
N LYS A 261 -72.57 -3.93 -35.13
CA LYS A 261 -71.71 -2.74 -35.04
C LYS A 261 -71.35 -2.41 -33.60
N LYS A 262 -72.26 -2.62 -32.63
CA LYS A 262 -71.97 -2.46 -31.19
C LYS A 262 -70.96 -3.49 -30.69
N ILE A 263 -71.06 -4.75 -31.12
CA ILE A 263 -70.14 -5.82 -30.74
C ILE A 263 -68.72 -5.56 -31.28
N VAL A 264 -68.61 -5.13 -32.54
CA VAL A 264 -67.33 -4.83 -33.18
C VAL A 264 -66.67 -3.59 -32.60
N LYS A 265 -67.45 -2.59 -32.17
CA LYS A 265 -66.95 -1.36 -31.54
C LYS A 265 -66.46 -1.55 -30.11
N LEU A 266 -66.80 -2.66 -29.46
CA LEU A 266 -66.35 -2.94 -28.10
C LEU A 266 -64.84 -3.25 -28.12
N PRO A 267 -64.03 -2.68 -27.22
CA PRO A 267 -62.60 -2.96 -27.17
C PRO A 267 -62.33 -4.40 -26.69
N HIS A 268 -61.97 -5.28 -27.61
CA HIS A 268 -61.58 -6.66 -27.30
C HIS A 268 -60.06 -6.78 -27.18
N ARG A 269 -59.55 -7.27 -26.05
CA ARG A 269 -58.12 -7.55 -25.85
C ARG A 269 -57.74 -8.88 -26.48
N LEU A 270 -57.57 -8.89 -27.81
CA LEU A 270 -57.21 -10.08 -28.57
C LEU A 270 -55.70 -10.40 -28.57
N LYS A 271 -54.87 -9.48 -28.11
CA LYS A 271 -53.41 -9.64 -28.01
C LYS A 271 -52.98 -9.77 -26.55
N PRO A 272 -51.94 -10.57 -26.25
CA PRO A 272 -51.36 -10.64 -24.92
C PRO A 272 -50.93 -9.26 -24.43
N ALA A 273 -51.40 -8.85 -23.25
CA ALA A 273 -51.03 -7.54 -22.68
C ALA A 273 -49.63 -7.51 -22.05
N GLN A 274 -49.01 -8.68 -21.84
CA GLN A 274 -47.72 -8.82 -21.17
C GLN A 274 -46.82 -9.82 -21.92
N SER A 275 -45.51 -9.68 -21.76
CA SER A 275 -44.51 -10.62 -22.27
C SER A 275 -44.39 -11.84 -21.36
N SER A 276 -44.22 -13.02 -21.95
CA SER A 276 -43.95 -14.29 -21.24
C SER A 276 -42.54 -14.40 -20.65
N LYS A 277 -41.62 -13.48 -20.97
CA LYS A 277 -40.22 -13.56 -20.52
C LYS A 277 -40.09 -13.23 -19.03
N ILE A 278 -39.46 -14.10 -18.25
CA ILE A 278 -39.06 -13.83 -16.86
C ILE A 278 -37.64 -13.25 -16.86
N ASN A 279 -37.42 -12.18 -16.10
CA ASN A 279 -36.10 -11.58 -15.94
C ASN A 279 -35.89 -11.09 -14.50
N THR A 280 -34.87 -11.61 -13.84
CA THR A 280 -34.48 -11.24 -12.47
C THR A 280 -33.12 -10.54 -12.41
N GLU A 281 -32.46 -10.34 -13.56
CA GLU A 281 -31.12 -9.75 -13.63
C GLU A 281 -30.10 -10.46 -12.72
N TYR A 282 -30.25 -11.78 -12.56
CA TYR A 282 -29.53 -12.56 -11.55
C TYR A 282 -28.01 -12.35 -11.54
N ARG A 283 -27.39 -12.11 -12.70
CA ARG A 283 -25.94 -11.87 -12.82
C ARG A 283 -25.50 -10.57 -12.12
N SER A 284 -26.18 -9.45 -12.38
CA SER A 284 -25.86 -8.17 -11.75
C SER A 284 -26.20 -8.20 -10.26
N GLU A 285 -27.27 -8.88 -9.86
CA GLU A 285 -27.68 -9.03 -8.47
C GLU A 285 -26.68 -9.84 -7.63
N PHE A 286 -26.06 -10.88 -8.22
CA PHE A 286 -24.95 -11.61 -7.58
C PHE A 286 -23.67 -10.77 -7.51
N ALA A 287 -23.33 -10.02 -8.57
CA ALA A 287 -22.17 -9.13 -8.55
C ALA A 287 -22.30 -8.07 -7.44
N ARG A 288 -23.46 -7.40 -7.36
CA ARG A 288 -23.73 -6.36 -6.35
C ARG A 288 -23.76 -6.90 -4.92
N CYS A 289 -24.11 -8.18 -4.72
CA CYS A 289 -24.14 -8.77 -3.37
C CYS A 289 -22.74 -9.12 -2.83
N LEU A 290 -21.77 -9.31 -3.73
CA LEU A 290 -20.38 -9.60 -3.38
C LEU A 290 -19.52 -8.34 -3.26
N GLU A 291 -19.91 -7.24 -3.91
CA GLU A 291 -19.20 -5.95 -3.89
C GLU A 291 -18.83 -5.46 -2.47
N PRO A 292 -19.69 -5.50 -1.45
CA PRO A 292 -19.33 -5.07 -0.09
C PRO A 292 -18.33 -5.99 0.61
N LEU A 293 -18.25 -7.26 0.21
CA LEU A 293 -17.36 -8.26 0.81
C LEU A 293 -15.99 -8.27 0.14
N LEU A 294 -15.96 -8.04 -1.17
CA LEU A 294 -14.75 -8.11 -1.97
C LEU A 294 -14.02 -6.78 -2.08
N LEU A 295 -14.62 -5.67 -1.64
CA LEU A 295 -14.02 -4.33 -1.61
C LEU A 295 -13.18 -4.02 -2.86
N LEU A 296 -13.67 -4.44 -4.04
CA LEU A 296 -13.00 -4.25 -5.34
C LEU A 296 -12.91 -2.76 -5.76
N GLY A 297 -13.13 -1.83 -4.84
CA GLY A 297 -13.00 -0.39 -5.05
C GLY A 297 -12.78 0.45 -3.79
N GLN A 298 -12.40 -0.11 -2.63
CA GLN A 298 -12.18 0.75 -1.46
C GLN A 298 -11.22 0.16 -0.41
N ARG A 299 -9.94 0.53 -0.50
CA ARG A 299 -9.10 0.66 0.70
C ARG A 299 -9.62 1.84 1.52
N ARG A 300 -10.65 1.62 2.33
CA ARG A 300 -10.89 2.42 3.53
C ARG A 300 -11.23 1.48 4.68
N SER A 301 -10.23 1.31 5.53
CA SER A 301 -10.41 0.91 6.92
C SER A 301 -11.35 1.91 7.60
N LEU A 302 -12.63 1.53 7.76
CA LEU A 302 -13.49 2.17 8.76
C LEU A 302 -13.28 1.41 10.07
N SER A 303 -12.33 1.90 10.87
CA SER A 303 -12.33 1.62 12.30
C SER A 303 -13.50 2.35 12.95
N THR A 304 -14.29 1.58 13.68
CA THR A 304 -15.47 1.99 14.44
C THR A 304 -15.13 3.12 15.41
N THR A 305 -15.95 4.17 15.39
CA THR A 305 -15.95 5.23 16.39
C THR A 305 -16.24 4.68 17.78
N GLY A 306 -15.29 4.85 18.70
CA GLY A 306 -15.45 4.57 20.12
C GLY A 306 -14.26 5.05 20.94
N SER A 307 -14.38 6.28 21.47
CA SER A 307 -13.65 6.83 22.63
C SER A 307 -12.20 7.33 22.49
N VAL A 308 -12.11 8.66 22.50
CA VAL A 308 -11.23 9.58 23.25
C VAL A 308 -9.76 9.22 23.53
N ALA A 309 -8.92 10.13 23.02
CA ALA A 309 -7.53 10.44 23.34
C ALA A 309 -7.01 10.09 24.74
N LEU A 310 -5.77 9.59 24.80
CA LEU A 310 -4.58 10.37 25.18
C LEU A 310 -3.30 9.51 25.07
N GLY A 311 -2.33 10.01 24.31
CA GLY A 311 -0.94 10.08 24.80
C GLY A 311 0.12 9.11 24.25
N LEU A 312 0.96 9.67 23.37
CA LEU A 312 2.42 9.48 23.24
C LEU A 312 2.99 8.11 22.83
N GLY A 313 3.76 8.13 21.72
CA GLY A 313 4.95 7.28 21.59
C GLY A 313 5.23 6.76 20.19
N ASN A 314 5.97 7.53 19.39
CA ASN A 314 6.52 7.16 18.08
C ASN A 314 7.31 5.83 18.12
N THR A 315 7.22 5.01 17.07
CA THR A 315 8.25 4.87 16.01
C THR A 315 7.88 3.72 15.05
N SER A 316 7.59 4.10 13.81
CA SER A 316 7.52 3.22 12.65
C SER A 316 8.92 2.97 12.10
N GLY A 317 9.21 1.73 11.75
CA GLY A 317 10.41 1.30 11.01
C GLY A 317 10.09 0.08 10.15
N LEU A 318 9.15 0.24 9.21
CA LEU A 318 8.86 -0.75 8.18
C LEU A 318 9.98 -0.70 7.13
N MET A 319 10.95 -1.60 7.25
CA MET A 319 11.88 -1.92 6.17
C MET A 319 11.13 -2.71 5.09
N GLN A 320 10.98 -2.07 3.93
CA GLN A 320 10.77 -2.76 2.67
C GLN A 320 11.93 -3.73 2.42
N SER A 321 11.63 -5.01 2.22
CA SER A 321 12.53 -5.92 1.54
C SER A 321 11.77 -6.60 0.41
N SER A 322 11.97 -6.01 -0.76
CA SER A 322 11.88 -6.61 -2.08
C SER A 322 12.65 -7.93 -2.10
N LEU A 323 11.96 -9.04 -2.41
CA LEU A 323 12.51 -10.26 -3.04
C LEU A 323 11.34 -11.22 -3.32
N SER A 324 10.82 -11.22 -4.56
CA SER A 324 10.19 -12.43 -5.13
C SER A 324 10.34 -12.46 -6.65
N VAL A 325 11.43 -13.14 -7.00
CA VAL A 325 11.73 -13.94 -8.19
C VAL A 325 10.61 -14.08 -9.23
N GLN A 326 10.91 -13.55 -10.41
CA GLN A 326 10.29 -13.83 -11.69
C GLN A 326 10.46 -15.32 -12.06
N CYS A 327 9.37 -16.07 -12.11
CA CYS A 327 9.35 -17.44 -12.66
C CYS A 327 8.76 -17.43 -14.07
N HIS A 328 9.64 -17.59 -15.06
CA HIS A 328 9.26 -18.04 -16.40
C HIS A 328 9.30 -19.56 -16.44
N SER A 329 8.21 -20.23 -16.84
CA SER A 329 8.23 -21.32 -17.83
C SER A 329 6.81 -21.82 -18.18
N PRO A 330 6.64 -22.44 -19.38
CA PRO A 330 5.39 -22.43 -20.13
C PRO A 330 4.63 -23.75 -20.10
N ALA A 331 3.31 -23.71 -20.24
CA ALA A 331 2.52 -24.82 -20.78
C ALA A 331 1.19 -24.32 -21.34
N MET A 332 0.99 -24.61 -22.62
CA MET A 332 -0.24 -24.44 -23.39
C MET A 332 -1.36 -25.29 -22.79
N SER A 333 -2.55 -24.72 -22.62
CA SER A 333 -3.79 -25.13 -23.32
C SER A 333 -5.04 -24.63 -22.58
N ASP A 334 -5.83 -23.86 -23.33
CA ASP A 334 -7.29 -23.72 -23.27
C ASP A 334 -7.96 -23.39 -21.93
N LEU A 335 -8.25 -22.10 -21.75
CA LEU A 335 -9.56 -21.64 -21.29
C LEU A 335 -9.79 -20.19 -21.73
N SER A 336 -10.38 -20.06 -22.91
CA SER A 336 -10.97 -18.81 -23.40
C SER A 336 -12.13 -18.41 -22.49
N LEU A 337 -11.92 -17.40 -21.65
CA LEU A 337 -13.00 -16.57 -21.11
C LEU A 337 -13.05 -15.25 -21.88
N CYS A 338 -13.59 -15.30 -23.10
CA CYS A 338 -14.17 -14.10 -23.69
C CYS A 338 -15.51 -13.84 -23.00
N SER A 339 -15.53 -12.82 -22.14
CA SER A 339 -16.74 -12.14 -21.68
C SER A 339 -17.39 -11.43 -22.88
N SER A 340 -18.16 -12.17 -23.68
CA SER A 340 -19.08 -11.55 -24.64
C SER A 340 -20.27 -10.98 -23.88
N VAL A 341 -20.18 -9.69 -23.54
CA VAL A 341 -21.35 -8.91 -23.13
C VAL A 341 -22.27 -8.81 -24.34
N VAL A 342 -23.26 -9.71 -24.39
CA VAL A 342 -24.37 -9.61 -25.36
C VAL A 342 -25.22 -8.41 -24.94
N HIS A 343 -24.82 -7.21 -25.35
CA HIS A 343 -25.72 -6.07 -25.38
C HIS A 343 -26.83 -6.38 -26.38
N ARG A 344 -28.04 -6.58 -25.87
CA ARG A 344 -29.24 -6.58 -26.71
C ARG A 344 -29.33 -5.22 -27.42
N PRO A 345 -29.61 -5.16 -28.73
CA PRO A 345 -29.92 -3.90 -29.37
C PRO A 345 -31.28 -3.42 -28.87
N THR A 346 -31.26 -2.42 -28.01
CA THR A 346 -32.45 -1.59 -27.73
C THR A 346 -32.81 -0.91 -29.05
N SER A 347 -34.01 -1.14 -29.59
CA SER A 347 -34.48 -0.43 -30.80
C SER A 347 -34.65 1.06 -30.52
N HIS A 348 -33.56 1.82 -30.52
CA HIS A 348 -33.58 3.26 -30.47
C HIS A 348 -33.76 3.80 -31.89
N ARG A 349 -34.98 4.26 -32.18
CA ARG A 349 -35.18 5.27 -33.22
C ARG A 349 -34.33 6.49 -32.85
N TYR A 350 -33.37 6.82 -33.72
CA TYR A 350 -32.77 8.15 -33.83
C TYR A 350 -32.13 8.69 -32.54
N ILE A 351 -31.01 8.10 -32.12
CA ILE A 351 -30.06 8.82 -31.25
C ILE A 351 -29.39 9.85 -32.16
N SER A 352 -29.86 11.09 -32.08
CA SER A 352 -29.33 12.21 -32.85
C SER A 352 -27.89 12.48 -32.40
N THR A 353 -26.92 12.27 -33.29
CA THR A 353 -25.48 12.60 -33.12
C THR A 353 -25.25 14.04 -32.66
N LYS A 354 -26.27 14.91 -32.73
CA LYS A 354 -26.24 16.30 -32.23
C LYS A 354 -25.89 16.49 -30.76
N VAL A 355 -26.04 15.48 -29.89
CA VAL A 355 -25.63 15.61 -28.48
C VAL A 355 -24.11 15.50 -28.31
N LEU A 356 -23.41 14.83 -29.23
CA LEU A 356 -21.94 14.71 -29.22
C LEU A 356 -21.23 15.89 -29.89
N LEU A 357 -21.95 16.75 -30.62
CA LEU A 357 -21.39 17.89 -31.37
C LEU A 357 -21.14 19.15 -30.51
N ALA A 358 -21.35 19.10 -29.20
CA ALA A 358 -21.32 20.28 -28.34
C ALA A 358 -19.93 20.61 -27.76
N GLU A 359 -18.97 19.68 -27.77
CA GLU A 359 -17.64 19.88 -27.17
C GLU A 359 -16.52 19.73 -28.21
N GLY A 360 -16.18 20.85 -28.85
CA GLY A 360 -14.82 21.37 -29.05
C GLY A 360 -13.70 20.55 -29.71
N GLY A 361 -13.89 19.29 -30.11
CA GLY A 361 -12.86 18.49 -30.78
C GLY A 361 -13.42 17.50 -31.78
N GLU A 362 -12.87 17.49 -32.99
CA GLU A 362 -13.15 16.45 -33.98
C GLU A 362 -12.56 15.12 -33.48
N THR A 363 -13.41 14.22 -32.99
CA THR A 363 -12.97 12.88 -32.60
C THR A 363 -13.21 11.88 -33.73
N PRO A 364 -12.37 10.84 -33.87
CA PRO A 364 -12.59 9.78 -34.87
C PRO A 364 -13.98 9.13 -34.76
N PHE A 365 -14.55 9.09 -33.54
CA PHE A 365 -15.90 8.59 -33.29
C PHE A 365 -16.99 9.51 -33.87
N MET A 366 -16.80 10.83 -33.75
CA MET A 366 -17.71 11.82 -34.30
C MET A 366 -17.73 11.77 -35.84
N GLU A 367 -16.56 11.68 -36.47
CA GLU A 367 -16.45 11.53 -37.92
C GLU A 367 -17.13 10.23 -38.41
N HIS A 368 -16.90 9.12 -37.72
CA HIS A 368 -17.56 7.84 -38.01
C HIS A 368 -19.09 7.94 -37.92
N CYS A 369 -19.63 8.59 -36.88
CA CYS A 369 -21.08 8.76 -36.73
C CYS A 369 -21.67 9.60 -37.87
N CYS A 370 -21.01 10.68 -38.26
CA CYS A 370 -21.42 11.53 -39.39
C CYS A 370 -21.41 10.76 -40.72
N ASN A 371 -20.35 9.98 -40.98
CA ASN A 371 -20.23 9.17 -42.19
C ASN A 371 -21.30 8.07 -42.24
N TYR A 372 -21.53 7.36 -41.13
CA TYR A 372 -22.57 6.33 -41.03
C TYR A 372 -23.98 6.91 -41.26
N GLU A 373 -24.31 8.07 -40.68
CA GLU A 373 -25.62 8.71 -40.91
C GLU A 373 -25.85 9.04 -42.40
N ASN A 374 -24.81 9.49 -43.11
CA ASN A 374 -24.88 9.79 -44.54
C ASN A 374 -25.06 8.52 -45.39
N SER A 375 -24.30 7.46 -45.12
CA SER A 375 -24.44 6.16 -45.77
C SER A 375 -25.83 5.55 -45.53
N TYR A 376 -26.29 5.57 -44.28
CA TYR A 376 -27.60 5.05 -43.89
C TYR A 376 -28.75 5.80 -44.58
N ARG A 377 -28.69 7.13 -44.67
CA ARG A 377 -29.70 7.94 -45.38
C ARG A 377 -29.76 7.60 -46.87
N THR A 378 -28.60 7.35 -47.48
CA THR A 378 -28.51 6.95 -48.89
C THR A 378 -29.14 5.58 -49.11
N LEU A 379 -28.76 4.57 -48.30
CA LEU A 379 -29.33 3.22 -48.34
C LEU A 379 -30.84 3.22 -48.09
N GLN A 380 -31.31 4.02 -47.12
CA GLN A 380 -32.73 4.16 -46.81
C GLN A 380 -33.52 4.70 -48.02
N THR A 381 -32.95 5.65 -48.76
CA THR A 381 -33.56 6.22 -49.97
C THR A 381 -33.64 5.19 -51.09
N GLU A 382 -32.59 4.41 -51.32
CA GLU A 382 -32.57 3.35 -52.34
C GLU A 382 -33.55 2.21 -52.03
N ILE A 383 -33.64 1.78 -50.77
CA ILE A 383 -34.65 0.80 -50.33
C ILE A 383 -36.06 1.33 -50.57
N GLN A 384 -36.32 2.62 -50.30
CA GLN A 384 -37.63 3.20 -50.52
C GLN A 384 -37.99 3.23 -52.01
N LYS A 385 -37.05 3.63 -52.89
CA LYS A 385 -37.23 3.57 -54.35
C LYS A 385 -37.55 2.15 -54.84
N LEU A 386 -36.85 1.14 -54.34
CA LEU A 386 -37.12 -0.26 -54.68
C LEU A 386 -38.52 -0.71 -54.22
N LYS A 387 -38.94 -0.32 -53.01
CA LYS A 387 -40.30 -0.59 -52.51
C LYS A 387 -41.35 0.02 -53.41
N ASP A 388 -41.16 1.27 -53.83
CA ASP A 388 -42.12 1.97 -54.69
C ASP A 388 -42.21 1.29 -56.07
N GLN A 389 -41.07 0.90 -56.65
CA GLN A 389 -41.01 0.16 -57.93
C GLN A 389 -41.70 -1.22 -57.87
N VAL A 390 -41.48 -1.98 -56.79
CA VAL A 390 -42.13 -3.29 -56.58
C VAL A 390 -43.64 -3.11 -56.38
N GLN A 391 -44.06 -2.08 -55.65
CA GLN A 391 -45.48 -1.79 -55.46
C GLN A 391 -46.18 -1.39 -56.76
N GLU A 392 -45.50 -0.64 -57.63
CA GLU A 392 -46.05 -0.25 -58.93
C GLU A 392 -46.23 -1.46 -59.85
N ILE A 393 -45.21 -2.33 -59.97
CA ILE A 393 -45.34 -3.58 -60.74
C ILE A 393 -46.46 -4.47 -60.19
N HIS A 394 -46.58 -4.57 -58.86
CA HIS A 394 -47.66 -5.32 -58.24
C HIS A 394 -49.04 -4.73 -58.56
N ARG A 395 -49.18 -3.41 -58.62
CA ARG A 395 -50.42 -2.72 -59.01
C ARG A 395 -50.74 -2.97 -60.48
N ASP A 396 -49.75 -2.90 -61.37
CA ASP A 396 -49.90 -3.14 -62.80
C ASP A 396 -50.35 -4.58 -63.10
N LEU A 397 -49.72 -5.56 -62.45
CA LEU A 397 -50.10 -6.97 -62.55
C LEU A 397 -51.52 -7.24 -62.03
N THR A 398 -51.88 -6.64 -60.89
CA THR A 398 -53.16 -6.94 -60.21
C THR A 398 -54.35 -6.16 -60.79
N LYS A 399 -54.14 -4.92 -61.26
CA LYS A 399 -55.22 -4.03 -61.74
C LYS A 399 -55.25 -3.87 -63.25
N HIS A 400 -54.10 -3.72 -63.89
CA HIS A 400 -54.03 -3.35 -65.30
C HIS A 400 -53.89 -4.56 -66.26
N HIS A 401 -53.67 -5.77 -65.74
CA HIS A 401 -53.44 -6.99 -66.53
C HIS A 401 -52.38 -6.80 -67.63
N SER A 402 -51.47 -5.85 -67.42
CA SER A 402 -50.43 -5.49 -68.38
C SER A 402 -49.37 -6.60 -68.41
N LEU A 403 -48.88 -6.92 -69.62
CA LEU A 403 -47.73 -7.81 -69.81
C LEU A 403 -46.48 -7.14 -69.22
N SER A 404 -46.24 -7.38 -67.93
CA SER A 404 -45.07 -6.86 -67.24
C SER A 404 -43.81 -7.43 -67.91
N LYS A 405 -42.87 -6.55 -68.29
CA LYS A 405 -41.64 -6.96 -68.96
C LYS A 405 -40.76 -7.71 -67.95
N PRO A 406 -40.40 -8.99 -68.18
CA PRO A 406 -39.56 -9.75 -67.27
C PRO A 406 -38.22 -9.07 -67.01
N ASP A 407 -37.72 -8.29 -67.97
CA ASP A 407 -36.47 -7.53 -67.87
C ASP A 407 -36.49 -6.48 -66.75
N THR A 408 -37.62 -5.81 -66.52
CA THR A 408 -37.76 -4.78 -65.46
C THR A 408 -37.77 -5.41 -64.06
N MET A 409 -38.36 -6.60 -63.92
CA MET A 409 -38.32 -7.34 -62.65
C MET A 409 -36.91 -7.86 -62.35
N ASN A 410 -36.19 -8.33 -63.38
CA ASN A 410 -34.79 -8.74 -63.24
C ASN A 410 -33.89 -7.57 -62.82
N GLU A 411 -34.10 -6.38 -63.37
CA GLU A 411 -33.37 -5.17 -62.99
C GLU A 411 -33.63 -4.77 -61.52
N ILE A 412 -34.86 -4.88 -61.04
CA ILE A 412 -35.20 -4.63 -59.63
C ILE A 412 -34.55 -5.65 -58.71
N LEU A 413 -34.54 -6.93 -59.10
CA LEU A 413 -33.86 -7.99 -58.35
C LEU A 413 -32.35 -7.73 -58.29
N GLU A 414 -31.72 -7.35 -59.40
CA GLU A 414 -30.29 -7.03 -59.45
C GLU A 414 -29.95 -5.82 -58.57
N ARG A 415 -30.76 -4.76 -58.61
CA ARG A 415 -30.61 -3.60 -57.71
C ARG A 415 -30.84 -3.96 -56.25
N SER A 416 -31.80 -4.84 -55.93
CA SER A 416 -32.02 -5.31 -54.57
C SER A 416 -30.81 -6.07 -54.03
N ILE A 417 -30.20 -6.93 -54.85
CA ILE A 417 -28.97 -7.65 -54.47
C ILE A 417 -27.81 -6.65 -54.30
N GLN A 418 -27.72 -5.63 -55.14
CA GLN A 418 -26.69 -4.59 -55.00
C GLN A 418 -26.81 -3.80 -53.70
N VAL A 419 -28.04 -3.40 -53.32
CA VAL A 419 -28.29 -2.73 -52.04
C VAL A 419 -27.94 -3.65 -50.86
N ASP A 420 -28.23 -4.95 -50.95
CA ASP A 420 -27.88 -5.93 -49.91
C ASP A 420 -26.35 -6.08 -49.73
N ARG A 421 -25.59 -6.06 -50.83
CA ARG A 421 -24.12 -6.00 -50.79
C ARG A 421 -23.61 -4.72 -50.13
N GLN A 422 -24.21 -3.57 -50.43
CA GLN A 422 -23.84 -2.29 -49.81
C GLN A 422 -24.13 -2.30 -48.30
N ILE A 423 -25.30 -2.80 -47.88
CA ILE A 423 -25.64 -2.95 -46.46
C ILE A 423 -24.63 -3.86 -45.76
N SER A 424 -24.26 -4.99 -46.37
CA SER A 424 -23.29 -5.92 -45.82
C SER A 424 -21.89 -5.30 -45.68
N SER A 425 -21.48 -4.49 -46.65
CA SER A 425 -20.22 -3.74 -46.62
C SER A 425 -20.20 -2.68 -45.51
N GLU A 426 -21.26 -1.86 -45.40
CA GLU A 426 -21.39 -0.86 -44.34
C GLU A 426 -21.45 -1.53 -42.96
N TYR A 427 -22.16 -2.65 -42.81
CA TYR A 427 -22.20 -3.43 -41.58
C TYR A 427 -20.81 -3.90 -41.17
N SER A 428 -20.05 -4.50 -42.10
CA SER A 428 -18.69 -4.98 -41.84
C SER A 428 -17.73 -3.85 -41.47
N SER A 429 -17.87 -2.69 -42.10
CA SER A 429 -17.09 -1.48 -41.80
C SER A 429 -17.35 -0.99 -40.37
N VAL A 430 -18.63 -0.90 -39.96
CA VAL A 430 -19.00 -0.52 -38.58
C VAL A 430 -18.51 -1.56 -37.56
N GLU A 431 -18.57 -2.85 -37.91
CA GLU A 431 -18.07 -3.92 -37.05
C GLU A 431 -16.55 -3.85 -36.85
N LEU A 432 -15.79 -3.49 -37.88
CA LEU A 432 -14.33 -3.28 -37.81
C LEU A 432 -13.98 -2.09 -36.92
N MET A 433 -14.70 -0.98 -37.07
CA MET A 433 -14.48 0.24 -36.28
C MET A 433 -14.76 0.05 -34.78
N ARG A 434 -15.58 -0.95 -34.40
CA ARG A 434 -15.87 -1.27 -32.99
C ARG A 434 -14.61 -1.50 -32.17
N ALA A 435 -13.72 -2.39 -32.63
CA ALA A 435 -12.52 -2.75 -31.89
C ALA A 435 -11.58 -1.55 -31.71
N MET A 436 -11.48 -0.70 -32.73
CA MET A 436 -10.66 0.52 -32.69
C MET A 436 -11.21 1.54 -31.67
N PHE A 437 -12.53 1.72 -31.62
CA PHE A 437 -13.12 2.61 -30.62
C PHE A 437 -13.02 2.07 -29.20
N GLU A 438 -13.17 0.76 -29.01
CA GLU A 438 -12.95 0.12 -27.71
C GLU A 438 -11.52 0.37 -27.19
N GLU A 439 -10.51 0.28 -28.05
CA GLU A 439 -9.12 0.60 -27.71
C GLU A 439 -8.94 2.08 -27.33
N ILE A 440 -9.45 3.01 -28.16
CA ILE A 440 -9.36 4.46 -27.89
C ILE A 440 -10.06 4.85 -26.57
N TRP A 441 -11.20 4.22 -26.28
CA TRP A 441 -11.94 4.47 -25.04
C TRP A 441 -11.19 3.93 -23.82
N GLU A 442 -10.62 2.74 -23.91
CA GLU A 442 -9.82 2.14 -22.84
C GLU A 442 -8.57 2.99 -22.54
N GLU A 443 -7.85 3.43 -23.58
CA GLU A 443 -6.70 4.32 -23.41
C GLU A 443 -7.09 5.65 -22.74
N THR A 444 -8.24 6.21 -23.13
CA THR A 444 -8.72 7.46 -22.55
C THR A 444 -9.15 7.28 -21.11
N LEU A 445 -9.81 6.16 -20.78
CA LEU A 445 -10.19 5.82 -19.41
C LEU A 445 -8.94 5.65 -18.53
N GLN A 446 -7.93 4.93 -19.02
CA GLN A 446 -6.67 4.74 -18.30
C GLN A 446 -5.93 6.06 -18.09
N ARG A 447 -5.90 6.94 -19.10
CA ARG A 447 -5.30 8.27 -18.97
C ARG A 447 -5.96 9.08 -17.86
N VAL A 448 -7.29 9.13 -17.84
CA VAL A 448 -8.05 9.85 -16.80
C VAL A 448 -7.84 9.22 -15.43
N ALA A 449 -7.78 7.89 -15.33
CA ALA A 449 -7.48 7.21 -14.07
C ALA A 449 -6.10 7.61 -13.53
N ASN A 450 -5.08 7.67 -14.39
CA ASN A 450 -3.74 8.12 -14.01
C ASN A 450 -3.74 9.59 -13.57
N GLU A 451 -4.47 10.46 -14.27
CA GLU A 451 -4.62 11.87 -13.89
C GLU A 451 -5.30 12.03 -12.51
N GLN A 452 -6.32 11.21 -12.22
CA GLN A 452 -6.98 11.17 -10.92
C GLN A 452 -6.03 10.69 -9.81
N GLU A 453 -5.24 9.64 -10.05
CA GLU A 453 -4.24 9.16 -9.10
C GLU A 453 -3.18 10.23 -8.77
N ILE A 454 -2.67 10.92 -9.80
CA ILE A 454 -1.74 12.03 -9.61
C ILE A 454 -2.37 13.15 -8.79
N TYR A 455 -3.61 13.52 -9.11
CA TYR A 455 -4.33 14.56 -8.38
C TYR A 455 -4.57 14.18 -6.91
N GLU A 456 -4.93 12.93 -6.64
CA GLU A 456 -5.06 12.43 -5.28
C GLU A 456 -3.71 12.46 -4.53
N ALA A 457 -2.62 12.05 -5.16
CA ALA A 457 -1.27 12.12 -4.58
C ALA A 457 -0.90 13.57 -4.23
N GLN A 458 -1.16 14.53 -5.13
CA GLN A 458 -0.94 15.96 -4.87
C GLN A 458 -1.73 16.46 -3.65
N ILE A 459 -2.98 16.02 -3.49
CA ILE A 459 -3.76 16.35 -2.28
C ILE A 459 -3.10 15.78 -1.03
N HIS A 460 -2.61 14.54 -1.08
CA HIS A 460 -1.95 13.90 0.06
C HIS A 460 -0.66 14.63 0.46
N ASP A 461 0.16 15.02 -0.52
CA ASP A 461 1.39 15.79 -0.29
C ASP A 461 1.08 17.14 0.40
N LEU A 462 0.04 17.85 -0.07
CA LEU A 462 -0.39 19.11 0.54
C LEU A 462 -0.90 18.92 1.98
N LEU A 463 -1.62 17.82 2.24
CA LEU A 463 -2.06 17.48 3.59
C LEU A 463 -0.89 17.16 4.52
N GLN A 464 0.13 16.44 4.02
CA GLN A 464 1.35 16.16 4.76
C GLN A 464 2.09 17.45 5.13
N LEU A 465 2.33 18.34 4.14
CA LEU A 465 2.98 19.64 4.39
C LEU A 465 2.21 20.48 5.40
N LYS A 466 0.87 20.45 5.36
CA LYS A 466 0.03 21.12 6.35
C LYS A 466 0.21 20.55 7.75
N GLN A 467 0.36 19.24 7.88
CA GLN A 467 0.63 18.58 9.16
C GLN A 467 2.03 18.93 9.71
N GLU A 468 3.05 18.89 8.86
CA GLU A 468 4.42 19.28 9.20
C GLU A 468 4.48 20.76 9.66
N ASN A 469 3.83 21.66 8.94
CA ASN A 469 3.74 23.07 9.32
C ASN A 469 3.01 23.25 10.67
N SER A 470 1.99 22.43 10.96
CA SER A 470 1.33 22.44 12.27
C SER A 470 2.29 22.03 13.41
N TYR A 471 3.15 21.03 13.18
CA TYR A 471 4.19 20.65 14.14
C TYR A 471 5.21 21.78 14.33
N LEU A 472 5.72 22.36 13.25
CA LEU A 472 6.65 23.50 13.30
C LEU A 472 6.06 24.70 14.03
N THR A 473 4.78 25.00 13.78
CA THR A 473 4.06 26.09 14.46
C THR A 473 3.95 25.79 15.95
N THR A 474 3.68 24.53 16.33
CA THR A 474 3.58 24.12 17.73
C THR A 474 4.92 24.27 18.46
N ILE A 475 6.01 23.78 17.86
CA ILE A 475 7.38 23.93 18.38
C ILE A 475 7.74 25.42 18.49
N SER A 476 7.46 26.21 17.46
CA SER A 476 7.73 27.65 17.45
C SER A 476 6.98 28.40 18.55
N ARG A 477 5.72 28.03 18.83
CA ARG A 477 4.96 28.58 19.97
C ARG A 477 5.57 28.20 21.32
N GLN A 478 6.10 27.00 21.46
CA GLN A 478 6.75 26.53 22.69
C GLN A 478 8.11 27.21 22.93
N ILE A 479 8.91 27.38 21.88
CA ILE A 479 10.27 27.95 21.98
C ILE A 479 10.25 29.49 22.00
N GLY A 480 9.26 30.13 21.35
CA GLY A 480 9.16 31.59 21.23
C GLY A 480 9.29 32.38 22.54
N PRO A 481 8.62 31.99 23.65
CA PRO A 481 8.80 32.62 24.95
C PRO A 481 10.24 32.56 25.48
N TYR A 482 10.94 31.45 25.28
CA TYR A 482 12.34 31.29 25.71
C TYR A 482 13.27 32.18 24.88
N ILE A 483 13.10 32.24 23.56
CA ILE A 483 13.88 33.14 22.69
C ILE A 483 13.67 34.60 23.12
N ARG A 484 12.43 35.02 23.38
CA ARG A 484 12.14 36.37 23.88
C ARG A 484 12.80 36.66 25.23
N SER A 485 12.82 35.67 26.13
CA SER A 485 13.50 35.79 27.42
C SER A 485 15.02 35.95 27.24
N ILE A 486 15.64 35.17 26.36
CA ILE A 486 17.08 35.23 26.06
C ILE A 486 17.44 36.57 25.40
N ALA A 487 16.66 37.04 24.42
CA ALA A 487 16.88 38.34 23.77
C ALA A 487 16.83 39.49 24.78
N LYS A 488 15.87 39.48 25.71
CA LYS A 488 15.76 40.48 26.77
C LYS A 488 16.93 40.44 27.76
N VAL A 489 17.52 39.26 27.99
CA VAL A 489 18.74 39.11 28.80
C VAL A 489 19.96 39.63 28.04
N LYS A 490 20.04 39.36 26.73
CA LYS A 490 21.10 39.84 25.85
C LYS A 490 21.14 41.37 25.77
N GLU A 491 20.01 42.04 25.53
CA GLU A 491 19.93 43.52 25.54
C GLU A 491 20.41 44.12 26.86
N ARG A 492 20.09 43.49 28.00
CA ARG A 492 20.56 43.94 29.33
C ARG A 492 22.06 43.76 29.54
N LEU A 493 22.67 42.80 28.86
CA LEU A 493 24.12 42.57 28.92
C LEU A 493 24.88 43.50 27.97
N GLU A 494 24.35 43.74 26.77
CA GLU A 494 24.92 44.68 25.80
C GLU A 494 24.89 46.12 26.33
N HIS A 495 23.80 46.55 26.98
CA HIS A 495 23.71 47.87 27.62
C HIS A 495 24.63 48.03 28.86
N ARG A 496 25.23 46.94 29.36
CA ARG A 496 26.23 46.98 30.45
C ARG A 496 27.68 46.93 29.95
N LEU A 497 27.90 46.70 28.65
CA LEU A 497 29.22 46.59 28.04
C LEU A 497 29.66 47.85 27.28
N GLU A 498 28.77 48.82 27.06
CA GLU A 498 29.12 50.11 26.46
C GLU A 498 29.35 51.21 27.52
N GLU A 499 30.61 51.30 28.00
CA GLU A 499 31.38 52.54 28.28
C GLU A 499 32.78 52.17 28.85
N PRO A 500 33.86 52.96 28.63
CA PRO A 500 34.28 53.74 27.45
C PRO A 500 35.63 53.23 26.89
N LYS A 501 35.82 53.15 25.57
CA LYS A 501 37.14 52.80 24.99
C LYS A 501 38.11 53.97 25.10
N GLU A 502 39.15 53.72 25.87
CA GLU A 502 40.35 54.52 26.07
C GLU A 502 41.18 54.73 24.77
N LEU A 503 41.89 55.86 24.78
CA LEU A 503 42.90 56.33 23.85
C LEU A 503 43.97 55.29 23.47
N LYS A 504 44.25 55.12 22.18
CA LYS A 504 45.48 54.51 21.62
C LYS A 504 45.99 55.46 20.52
N ASP A 505 46.89 56.38 20.82
CA ASP A 505 48.37 56.30 20.84
C ASP A 505 48.98 56.30 19.42
N ASP A 506 49.18 57.52 18.90
CA ASP A 506 49.73 57.94 17.58
C ASP A 506 51.18 57.50 17.31
N ARG A 507 51.78 56.67 18.16
CA ARG A 507 53.22 56.37 18.07
C ARG A 507 53.58 55.28 17.07
N THR A 508 52.62 54.43 16.70
CA THR A 508 52.87 53.31 15.77
C THR A 508 52.81 53.73 14.31
N GLU A 509 52.18 54.86 13.99
CA GLU A 509 51.98 55.34 12.62
C GLU A 509 53.19 56.11 12.06
N ILE A 510 54.00 56.73 12.93
CA ILE A 510 55.19 57.51 12.53
C ILE A 510 56.33 56.59 12.06
N MET A 511 56.43 55.37 12.58
CA MET A 511 57.53 54.46 12.26
C MET A 511 57.34 53.74 10.91
N LEU A 512 56.10 53.65 10.41
CA LEU A 512 55.79 53.11 9.09
C LEU A 512 56.02 54.12 7.95
N LYS A 513 55.99 55.42 8.24
CA LYS A 513 56.14 56.50 7.23
C LYS A 513 57.56 56.78 6.76
N ILE A 514 58.60 56.19 7.36
CA ILE A 514 60.00 56.44 6.95
C ILE A 514 60.45 55.50 5.80
N TYR A 515 59.70 54.43 5.51
CA TYR A 515 60.04 53.47 4.44
C TYR A 515 59.26 53.66 3.13
N GLU A 516 58.23 54.52 3.10
CA GLU A 516 57.42 54.78 1.89
C GLU A 516 57.81 56.08 1.15
N ASP A 517 58.68 56.94 1.72
CA ASP A 517 59.05 58.24 1.17
C ASP A 517 60.27 58.19 0.21
N SER A 518 60.22 57.31 -0.80
CA SER A 518 61.12 57.36 -1.97
C SER A 518 60.44 56.88 -3.26
N THR A 519 59.20 57.30 -3.49
CA THR A 519 58.66 57.50 -4.85
C THR A 519 57.42 58.40 -4.77
N SER A 520 57.62 59.69 -5.02
CA SER A 520 56.58 60.66 -5.39
C SER A 520 56.10 60.37 -6.83
N ALA A 521 54.93 60.76 -7.31
CA ALA A 521 53.92 61.71 -6.88
C ALA A 521 52.61 61.37 -7.68
N ASP A 522 51.42 61.49 -7.10
CA ASP A 522 50.48 62.64 -7.29
C ASP A 522 49.24 62.23 -8.14
N THR A 523 47.97 62.51 -7.83
CA THR A 523 47.27 63.27 -6.76
C THR A 523 45.76 62.89 -6.82
N LEU A 524 45.14 62.60 -5.67
CA LEU A 524 43.75 62.83 -5.13
C LEU A 524 42.52 63.17 -6.03
N PRO A 525 41.26 63.21 -5.50
CA PRO A 525 40.77 62.83 -4.14
C PRO A 525 39.46 61.98 -4.08
N SER A 526 39.27 61.39 -2.89
CA SER A 526 38.05 61.26 -2.05
C SER A 526 36.64 61.41 -2.66
N ASN A 527 35.68 60.58 -2.26
CA ASN A 527 35.03 60.62 -0.94
C ASN A 527 34.01 59.47 -0.76
N GLU A 528 33.70 59.22 0.50
CA GLU A 528 32.82 58.18 1.04
C GLU A 528 31.32 58.32 0.73
N LEU A 529 30.60 57.22 0.92
CA LEU A 529 29.52 57.05 1.92
C LEU A 529 28.22 56.44 1.37
N SER A 530 27.76 55.42 2.10
CA SER A 530 26.38 55.05 2.39
C SER A 530 25.47 54.51 1.28
N CYS A 531 24.93 53.33 1.59
CA CYS A 531 23.55 52.94 1.31
C CYS A 531 22.60 54.11 1.06
N ASN A 532 21.81 54.04 -0.01
CA ASN A 532 20.36 53.85 0.14
C ASN A 532 19.62 53.80 -1.22
N THR A 533 18.62 52.92 -1.22
CA THR A 533 17.29 53.10 -1.83
C THR A 533 17.13 52.94 -3.35
N GLU A 534 16.43 51.84 -3.66
CA GLU A 534 15.29 51.68 -4.57
C GLU A 534 15.29 52.27 -6.00
N ASP A 535 14.60 51.47 -6.81
CA ASP A 535 13.87 51.80 -8.02
C ASP A 535 14.62 51.86 -9.36
N ASN A 536 14.29 50.83 -10.14
CA ASN A 536 13.91 50.86 -11.56
C ASN A 536 14.84 51.62 -12.51
N TRP A 537 15.29 50.92 -13.56
CA TRP A 537 15.12 51.38 -14.94
C TRP A 537 14.98 50.17 -15.87
N THR A 538 13.77 50.02 -16.38
CA THR A 538 13.47 49.52 -17.72
C THR A 538 14.31 50.23 -18.78
N LEU A 539 14.77 49.50 -19.82
CA LEU A 539 14.36 49.81 -21.21
C LEU A 539 14.86 48.75 -22.21
N ASN A 540 13.91 48.29 -23.04
CA ASN A 540 13.99 48.15 -24.51
C ASN A 540 14.86 47.03 -25.13
N SER A 541 14.45 46.38 -26.22
CA SER A 541 13.30 46.58 -27.10
C SER A 541 13.19 45.49 -28.16
N LEU A 542 12.01 45.47 -28.79
CA LEU A 542 11.62 44.97 -30.13
C LEU A 542 11.15 43.50 -30.16
N SER A 543 9.83 43.25 -30.17
CA SER A 543 8.82 43.45 -31.27
C SER A 543 8.89 42.29 -32.27
N GLU A 544 7.80 41.63 -32.70
CA GLU A 544 6.46 42.06 -33.15
C GLU A 544 5.48 40.87 -32.98
N GLU A 545 4.29 41.06 -32.39
CA GLU A 545 2.97 41.24 -33.05
C GLU A 545 2.40 39.97 -33.75
N THR A 546 1.10 39.62 -33.69
CA THR A 546 -0.12 40.43 -33.56
C THR A 546 -1.31 39.55 -33.06
N ASN A 547 -2.13 40.08 -32.15
CA ASN A 547 -3.49 39.58 -31.85
C ASN A 547 -4.43 40.79 -31.72
N PRO A 548 -5.58 40.87 -32.44
CA PRO A 548 -6.42 42.06 -32.41
C PRO A 548 -7.41 42.08 -31.24
N LYS A 549 -7.19 43.05 -30.35
CA LYS A 549 -8.13 44.04 -29.78
C LYS A 549 -9.62 43.71 -29.54
N ASN A 550 -9.97 43.98 -28.27
CA ASN A 550 -11.13 44.76 -27.75
C ASN A 550 -12.51 44.07 -27.77
N LYS A 551 -13.38 44.20 -26.75
CA LYS A 551 -13.61 45.34 -25.86
C LYS A 551 -14.49 44.91 -24.67
N ASP A 552 -14.29 45.55 -23.52
CA ASP A 552 -15.12 45.48 -22.31
C ASP A 552 -16.60 45.82 -22.55
N TYR A 553 -17.49 45.27 -21.70
CA TYR A 553 -18.49 46.02 -20.91
C TYR A 553 -19.32 45.07 -20.02
N TYR A 554 -19.25 45.26 -18.69
CA TYR A 554 -20.20 44.71 -17.72
C TYR A 554 -21.15 45.82 -17.26
N ARG A 555 -22.47 45.61 -17.40
CA ARG A 555 -23.51 46.35 -16.65
C ARG A 555 -24.78 45.48 -16.52
N PRO A 556 -25.36 45.33 -15.32
CA PRO A 556 -26.67 44.70 -15.15
C PRO A 556 -27.78 45.76 -15.11
N SER A 557 -28.87 45.56 -15.85
CA SER A 557 -30.06 46.42 -15.80
C SER A 557 -31.33 45.61 -15.52
N LYS A 558 -32.14 46.17 -14.61
CA LYS A 558 -33.42 45.69 -14.07
C LYS A 558 -34.59 45.66 -15.06
N GLN A 559 -35.50 44.71 -14.81
CA GLN A 559 -36.97 44.73 -14.84
C GLN A 559 -37.76 45.31 -16.04
N LYS A 560 -38.73 44.52 -16.52
CA LYS A 560 -40.13 44.98 -16.62
C LYS A 560 -41.15 43.84 -16.62
N ASN A 561 -42.20 44.05 -15.81
CA ASN A 561 -43.41 43.26 -15.60
C ASN A 561 -44.38 43.29 -16.80
N THR A 562 -45.24 42.28 -16.90
CA THR A 562 -46.72 42.36 -17.10
C THR A 562 -47.30 40.93 -17.00
N THR A 563 -47.93 40.55 -15.87
CA THR A 563 -49.41 40.37 -15.65
C THR A 563 -50.04 39.33 -16.59
N ASP A 564 -50.58 38.19 -16.13
CA ASP A 564 -51.86 38.10 -15.41
C ASP A 564 -52.14 36.69 -14.85
N THR A 565 -52.73 36.68 -13.64
CA THR A 565 -53.77 35.81 -13.01
C THR A 565 -53.93 34.31 -13.43
N ALA A 566 -54.20 33.30 -12.57
CA ALA A 566 -54.94 33.26 -11.31
C ALA A 566 -54.71 31.95 -10.50
N ASN A 567 -54.92 32.07 -9.17
CA ASN A 567 -55.47 31.10 -8.21
C ASN A 567 -54.70 29.84 -7.73
N ARG A 568 -53.97 30.05 -6.62
CA ARG A 568 -54.31 29.60 -5.24
C ARG A 568 -55.11 28.30 -5.07
N LYS A 569 -54.49 27.31 -4.41
CA LYS A 569 -55.06 26.62 -3.22
C LYS A 569 -53.97 25.87 -2.44
N GLU A 570 -53.81 26.28 -1.17
CA GLU A 570 -53.11 25.56 -0.10
C GLU A 570 -53.93 24.32 0.32
N ILE A 571 -53.23 23.18 0.56
CA ILE A 571 -53.16 22.31 1.78
C ILE A 571 -54.50 21.90 2.46
N PRO A 572 -54.70 20.72 3.12
CA PRO A 572 -53.76 19.68 3.62
C PRO A 572 -54.15 18.19 3.40
N MET A 573 -53.16 17.29 3.32
CA MET A 573 -52.85 16.27 4.36
C MET A 573 -51.52 15.59 4.03
#